data_AF-A0A7K5US48-F1
#
_entry.id   AF-A0A7K5US48-F1
#
_cell.length_a   1.000
_cell.length_b   1.000
_cell.length_c   1.000
_cell.angle_alpha   90.00
_cell.angle_beta   90.00
_cell.angle_gamma   90.00
#
_symmetry.space_group_name_H-M   'P 1'
#
loop_
_entity.id
_entity.type
_entity.pdbx_description
1 polymer ?
#
loop_
_entity_poly.entity_id
_entity_poly.type
_entity_poly.pdbx_seq_one_letter_code
_entity_poly.pdbx_strand_id
1 'polypeptide(L)' 'YHAGLEPTDFMNAWEDSRKQINGWVEERTEGKIQNLLAEGVLDSLTRLVLVNAIYFKGNWEKQFNKEGTTERPFQINK' A
#
# COMPACT_ATOMS: atom_id res chain seq x y z
N TYR A 1 0.72 19.08 4.89
CA TYR A 1 0.97 17.65 5.08
C TYR A 1 0.67 17.29 6.52
N HIS A 2 -0.39 16.51 6.79
CA HIS A 2 -0.60 15.90 8.11
C HIS A 2 0.21 14.60 8.20
N ALA A 3 1.53 14.69 7.97
CA ALA A 3 2.41 13.56 8.13
C ALA A 3 2.76 13.45 9.62
N GLY A 4 2.32 12.37 10.27
CA GLY A 4 2.83 11.99 11.58
C GLY A 4 4.29 11.55 11.44
N LEU A 5 5.14 11.96 12.40
CA LEU A 5 6.50 11.46 12.50
C LEU A 5 6.51 10.33 13.53
N GLU A 6 6.94 9.15 13.11
CA GLU A 6 7.05 7.98 13.98
C GLU A 6 8.53 7.54 14.07
N PRO A 7 9.18 7.69 15.24
CA PRO A 7 10.53 7.21 15.44
C PRO A 7 10.58 5.68 15.42
N THR A 8 11.60 5.11 14.76
CA THR A 8 11.86 3.67 14.73
C THR A 8 13.36 3.41 14.68
N ASP A 9 13.81 2.20 15.02
CA ASP A 9 15.24 1.85 15.10
C ASP A 9 15.71 1.10 13.85
N PHE A 10 16.07 1.86 12.82
CA PHE A 10 16.70 1.27 11.64
C PHE A 10 18.10 0.69 11.92
N MET A 11 18.83 1.19 12.92
CA MET A 11 20.24 0.79 13.11
C MET A 11 20.36 -0.64 13.64
N ASN A 12 19.50 -1.00 14.60
CA ASN A 12 19.54 -2.32 15.24
C ASN A 12 18.35 -3.21 14.89
N ALA A 13 17.26 -2.65 14.36
CA ALA A 13 15.99 -3.37 14.17
C ALA A 13 15.29 -3.04 12.84
N TRP A 14 16.05 -2.81 11.76
CA TRP A 14 15.48 -2.40 10.45
C TRP A 14 14.40 -3.35 9.92
N GLU A 15 14.50 -4.66 10.17
CA GLU A 15 13.46 -5.62 9.76
C GLU A 15 12.15 -5.43 10.52
N ASP A 16 12.21 -5.09 11.82
CA ASP A 16 11.01 -4.80 12.59
C ASP A 16 10.44 -3.43 12.20
N SER A 17 11.28 -2.43 11.95
CA SER A 17 10.86 -1.15 11.36
C SER A 17 10.17 -1.35 10.00
N ARG A 18 10.70 -2.24 9.14
CA ARG A 18 10.10 -2.59 7.85
C ARG A 18 8.70 -3.18 8.04
N LYS A 19 8.54 -4.12 8.98
CA LYS A 19 7.25 -4.73 9.29
C LYS A 19 6.26 -3.71 9.84
N GLN A 20 6.70 -2.80 10.71
CA GLN A 20 5.87 -1.71 11.23
C GLN A 20 5.35 -0.82 10.11
N ILE A 21 6.23 -0.37 9.21
CA ILE A 21 5.85 0.47 8.06
C ILE A 21 4.85 -0.27 7.16
N ASN A 22 5.12 -1.54 6.82
CA ASN A 22 4.22 -2.35 6.00
C ASN A 22 2.86 -2.56 6.66
N GLY A 23 2.82 -2.84 7.97
CA GLY A 23 1.58 -2.99 8.73
C GLY A 23 0.77 -1.70 8.75
N TRP A 24 1.42 -0.54 8.93
CA TRP A 24 0.77 0.75 8.84
C TRP A 24 0.18 1.00 7.45
N VAL A 25 0.92 0.71 6.38
CA VAL A 25 0.42 0.85 4.99
C VAL A 25 -0.77 -0.07 4.75
N GLU A 26 -0.69 -1.31 5.22
CA GLU A 26 -1.76 -2.29 5.09
C GLU A 26 -3.04 -1.82 5.77
N GLU A 27 -2.94 -1.32 7.01
CA GLU A 27 -4.07 -0.75 7.75
C GLU A 27 -4.68 0.45 7.00
N ARG A 28 -3.84 1.39 6.53
CA ARG A 28 -4.29 2.59 5.80
C ARG A 28 -4.91 2.30 4.45
N THR A 29 -4.69 1.12 3.90
CA THR A 29 -5.16 0.73 2.57
C THR A 29 -6.20 -0.39 2.62
N GLU A 30 -6.81 -0.64 3.79
CA GLU A 30 -7.81 -1.69 3.99
C GLU A 30 -7.30 -3.08 3.51
N GLY A 31 -6.03 -3.38 3.77
CA GLY A 31 -5.40 -4.64 3.37
C GLY A 31 -5.07 -4.76 1.89
N LYS A 32 -5.22 -3.70 1.09
CA LYS A 32 -5.03 -3.75 -0.38
C LYS A 32 -3.60 -3.57 -0.82
N ILE A 33 -2.78 -2.90 -0.02
CA ILE A 33 -1.34 -2.78 -0.24
C ILE A 33 -0.64 -3.47 0.91
N GLN A 34 -0.11 -4.65 0.63
CA GLN A 34 0.66 -5.45 1.58
C GLN A 34 2.12 -5.49 1.13
N ASN A 35 3.04 -5.62 2.10
CA ASN A 35 4.47 -5.77 1.84
C ASN A 35 5.05 -4.70 0.88
N LEU A 36 4.65 -3.43 1.08
CA LEU A 36 5.13 -2.31 0.25
C LEU A 36 6.66 -2.27 0.19
N LEU A 37 7.32 -2.46 1.33
CA LEU A 37 8.75 -2.62 1.44
C LEU A 37 9.09 -4.11 1.51
N ALA A 38 9.71 -4.60 0.43
CA ALA A 38 10.23 -5.96 0.36
C ALA A 38 11.41 -6.16 1.33
N GLU A 39 11.70 -7.42 1.65
CA GLU A 39 12.87 -7.80 2.44
C GLU A 39 14.16 -7.29 1.78
N GLY A 40 15.13 -6.84 2.60
CA GLY A 40 16.40 -6.31 2.13
C GLY A 40 16.35 -4.87 1.55
N VAL A 41 15.18 -4.23 1.50
CA VAL A 41 15.06 -2.81 1.09
C VAL A 41 15.57 -1.86 2.18
N LEU A 42 15.39 -2.22 3.45
CA LEU A 42 15.89 -1.46 4.59
C LEU A 42 17.12 -2.13 5.20
N ASP A 43 17.98 -1.32 5.79
CA ASP A 43 19.21 -1.76 6.45
C ASP A 43 19.61 -0.82 7.61
N SER A 44 20.71 -1.14 8.29
CA SER A 44 21.28 -0.34 9.39
C SER A 44 21.72 1.08 9.02
N LEU A 45 21.91 1.36 7.73
CA LEU A 45 22.30 2.67 7.22
C LEU A 45 21.09 3.55 6.88
N THR A 46 19.89 2.97 6.83
CA THR A 46 18.64 3.70 6.63
C THR A 46 18.45 4.76 7.74
N ARG A 47 18.13 5.98 7.34
CA ARG A 47 17.93 7.13 8.27
C ARG A 47 16.51 7.66 8.26
N LEU A 48 15.81 7.55 7.14
CA LEU A 48 14.47 8.07 6.97
C LEU A 48 13.75 7.32 5.85
N VAL A 49 12.47 7.00 6.07
CA VAL A 49 11.58 6.46 5.06
C VAL A 49 10.38 7.42 4.93
N LEU A 50 10.13 7.91 3.72
CA LEU A 50 8.92 8.68 3.40
C LEU A 50 7.95 7.76 2.68
N VAL A 51 6.76 7.58 3.25
CA VAL A 51 5.73 6.69 2.71
C VAL A 51 4.46 7.47 2.40
N ASN A 52 3.87 7.20 1.25
CA ASN A 52 2.52 7.60 0.88
C ASN A 52 1.80 6.39 0.28
N ALA A 53 0.61 6.09 0.78
CA ALA A 53 -0.21 4.98 0.30
C ALA A 53 -1.67 5.44 0.21
N ILE A 54 -2.29 5.24 -0.95
CA ILE A 54 -3.66 5.68 -1.22
C ILE A 54 -4.44 4.50 -1.81
N TYR A 55 -5.55 4.17 -1.19
CA TYR A 55 -6.54 3.22 -1.71
C TYR A 55 -7.89 3.94 -1.85
N PHE A 56 -8.58 3.69 -2.96
CA PHE A 56 -9.88 4.27 -3.24
C PHE A 56 -10.84 3.21 -3.76
N LYS A 57 -12.00 3.10 -3.10
CA LYS A 57 -13.13 2.29 -3.53
C LYS A 57 -14.37 3.18 -3.59
N GLY A 58 -14.72 3.60 -4.80
CA GLY A 58 -15.87 4.44 -5.05
C GLY A 58 -17.14 3.64 -5.34
N ASN A 59 -18.28 4.17 -4.91
CA ASN A 59 -19.57 3.78 -5.45
C ASN A 59 -19.88 4.65 -6.67
N TRP A 60 -20.34 4.03 -7.75
CA TRP A 60 -20.86 4.78 -8.89
C TRP A 60 -22.13 5.52 -8.49
N GLU A 61 -22.28 6.77 -8.95
CA GLU A 61 -23.53 7.53 -8.80
C GLU A 61 -24.69 6.81 -9.49
N LYS A 62 -24.44 6.26 -10.69
CA LYS A 62 -25.34 5.36 -11.41
C LYS A 62 -24.69 3.98 -11.49
N GLN A 63 -25.13 3.07 -10.65
CA GLN A 63 -24.58 1.71 -10.59
C GLN A 63 -24.97 0.88 -11.80
N PHE A 64 -24.07 0.00 -12.23
CA PHE A 64 -24.35 -1.00 -13.27
C PHE A 64 -25.25 -2.10 -12.71
N ASN A 65 -26.20 -2.59 -13.53
CA ASN A 65 -26.93 -3.82 -13.19
C ASN A 65 -25.95 -5.00 -13.24
N LYS A 66 -25.82 -5.71 -12.11
CA LYS A 66 -24.94 -6.88 -11.98
C LYS A 66 -25.29 -7.97 -13.00
N GLU A 67 -26.57 -8.17 -13.29
CA GLU A 67 -27.04 -9.17 -14.27
C GLU A 67 -26.60 -8.86 -15.71
N GLY A 68 -26.25 -7.59 -15.99
CA GLY A 68 -25.69 -7.19 -17.28
C GLY A 68 -24.18 -7.44 -17.42
N THR A 69 -23.49 -7.84 -16.35
CA THR A 69 -22.04 -8.08 -16.37
C THR A 69 -21.76 -9.50 -16.85
N THR A 70 -21.08 -9.62 -17.99
CA THR A 70 -20.69 -10.91 -18.58
C THR A 70 -19.26 -10.86 -19.08
N GLU A 71 -18.57 -12.00 -19.12
CA GLU A 71 -17.23 -12.10 -19.69
C GLU A 71 -17.25 -11.75 -21.19
N ARG A 72 -16.30 -10.91 -21.61
CA ARG A 72 -16.11 -10.52 -23.01
C ARG A 72 -14.61 -10.39 -23.29
N PRO A 73 -14.15 -10.65 -24.52
CA PRO A 73 -12.76 -10.39 -24.89
C PRO A 73 -12.38 -8.92 -24.69
N PHE A 74 -11.26 -8.68 -24.01
CA PHE A 74 -10.65 -7.36 -23.89
C PHE A 74 -9.48 -7.26 -24.87
N GLN A 75 -9.53 -6.29 -25.78
CA GLN A 75 -8.47 -6.07 -26.75
C GLN A 75 -7.38 -5.18 -26.13
N ILE A 76 -6.21 -5.77 -25.86
CA ILE A 76 -5.08 -5.08 -25.20
C ILE A 76 -4.34 -4.15 -26.17
N ASN A 77 -4.33 -4.48 -27.45
CA ASN A 77 -3.59 -3.77 -28.51
C ASN A 77 -4.33 -3.87 -29.86
N LYS A 78 -4.02 -2.93 -30.76
CA LYS A 78 -4.54 -2.92 -32.14
C LYS A 78 -3.99 -4.09 -32.94
#